data_AF-A0A1Y1N7B7-F1
#
_entry.id   AF-A0A1Y1N7B7-F1
#
_cell.length_a   1.000
_cell.length_b   1.000
_cell.length_c   1.000
_cell.angle_alpha   90.00
_cell.angle_beta   90.00
_cell.angle_gamma   90.00
#
_symmetry.space_group_name_H-M   'P 1'
#
loop_
_entity.id
_entity.type
_entity.pdbx_description
1 polymer ?
#
loop_
_entity_poly.entity_id
_entity_poly.type
_entity_poly.pdbx_seq_one_letter_code
_entity_poly.pdbx_strand_id
1 'polypeptide(L)'
;MWKAIVLQDHDQMRKYSKELGVDDYVMFAEILTQTPLKRTNFKLTTRVTEEDVSYMKEFAAKRFDMVMSVLKHIPPSLLLVLRNLNTIRSIAQEHGNPIDRYEILARCATRRAFASSHSVLSKIYNIPTMVYFEIKLLKNKIDRWIYAIFLRILRALGRAADTSAIEKMF
;
A
#
# COMPACT_ATOMS: atom_id res chain seq x y z
N MET A 1 4.90 -5.78 -11.37
CA MET A 1 4.49 -4.71 -10.43
C MET A 1 4.59 -5.10 -8.95
N TRP A 2 3.74 -5.97 -8.37
CA TRP A 2 3.74 -6.26 -6.92
C TRP A 2 5.09 -6.62 -6.29
N LYS A 3 5.89 -7.46 -6.96
CA LYS A 3 7.27 -7.77 -6.53
C LYS A 3 8.11 -6.50 -6.36
N ALA A 4 8.07 -5.61 -7.35
CA ALA A 4 8.84 -4.36 -7.33
C ALA A 4 8.40 -3.44 -6.18
N ILE A 5 7.10 -3.37 -5.90
CA ILE A 5 6.56 -2.58 -4.78
C ILE A 5 7.11 -3.09 -3.43
N VAL A 6 7.02 -4.39 -3.17
CA VAL A 6 7.49 -4.98 -1.90
C VAL A 6 9.01 -4.82 -1.74
N LEU A 7 9.76 -4.97 -2.83
CA LEU A 7 11.21 -4.82 -2.84
C LEU A 7 11.67 -3.36 -2.88
N GLN A 8 10.76 -2.39 -3.02
CA GLN A 8 11.07 -0.96 -3.20
C GLN A 8 11.95 -0.69 -4.44
N ASP A 9 11.77 -1.50 -5.48
CA ASP A 9 12.48 -1.38 -6.76
C ASP A 9 11.77 -0.35 -7.66
N HIS A 10 12.19 0.90 -7.58
CA HIS A 10 11.57 2.02 -8.32
C HIS A 10 11.75 1.92 -9.84
N ASP A 11 12.84 1.34 -10.30
CA ASP A 11 13.10 1.18 -11.73
C ASP A 11 12.13 0.16 -12.34
N GLN A 12 11.95 -0.98 -11.67
CA GLN A 12 10.97 -1.97 -12.11
C GLN A 12 9.53 -1.50 -11.92
N MET A 13 9.23 -0.73 -10.86
CA MET A 13 7.91 -0.10 -10.73
C MET A 13 7.62 0.81 -11.92
N ARG A 14 8.58 1.65 -12.32
CA ARG A 14 8.43 2.54 -13.48
C ARG A 14 8.23 1.74 -14.76
N LYS A 15 9.03 0.69 -14.98
CA LYS A 15 8.90 -0.20 -16.15
C LYS A 15 7.50 -0.81 -16.25
N TYR A 16 7.04 -1.48 -15.19
CA TYR A 16 5.75 -2.18 -15.19
C TYR A 16 4.55 -1.23 -15.22
N SER A 17 4.69 0.00 -14.70
CA SER A 17 3.64 1.02 -14.80
C SER A 17 3.51 1.52 -16.24
N LYS A 18 4.64 1.77 -16.91
CA LYS A 18 4.67 2.17 -18.33
C LYS A 18 4.09 1.12 -19.26
N GLU A 19 4.35 -0.17 -18.99
CA GLU A 19 3.72 -1.28 -19.73
C GLU A 19 2.19 -1.27 -19.63
N LEU A 20 1.62 -0.63 -18.62
CA LEU A 20 0.19 -0.43 -18.42
C LEU A 20 -0.30 0.97 -18.83
N GLY A 21 0.53 1.76 -19.49
CA GLY A 21 0.21 3.12 -19.93
C GLY A 21 0.25 4.19 -18.83
N VAL A 22 0.82 3.88 -17.66
CA VAL A 22 0.83 4.79 -16.50
C VAL A 22 2.23 5.34 -16.23
N ASP A 23 2.38 6.66 -16.30
CA ASP A 23 3.66 7.34 -16.04
C ASP A 23 3.94 7.54 -14.54
N ASP A 24 2.92 7.88 -13.75
CA ASP A 24 3.05 8.05 -12.30
C ASP A 24 2.99 6.69 -11.59
N TYR A 25 4.14 6.01 -11.59
CA TYR A 25 4.31 4.70 -10.97
C TYR A 25 4.09 4.71 -9.44
N VAL A 26 4.32 5.85 -8.78
CA VAL A 26 4.13 5.98 -7.33
C VAL A 26 2.64 5.97 -7.03
N MET A 27 1.88 6.87 -7.67
CA MET A 27 0.43 6.93 -7.52
C MET A 27 -0.20 5.61 -7.94
N PHE A 28 0.28 4.99 -9.02
CA PHE A 28 -0.21 3.68 -9.43
C PHE A 28 0.02 2.59 -8.39
N ALA A 29 1.20 2.54 -7.77
CA ALA A 29 1.48 1.62 -6.67
C ALA A 29 0.58 1.88 -5.45
N GLU A 30 0.33 3.15 -5.12
CA GLU A 30 -0.57 3.54 -4.01
C GLU A 30 -2.01 3.09 -4.27
N ILE A 31 -2.52 3.31 -5.49
CA ILE A 31 -3.84 2.84 -5.92
C ILE A 31 -3.94 1.32 -5.87
N LEU A 32 -2.94 0.62 -6.43
CA LEU A 32 -2.93 -0.84 -6.53
C LEU A 32 -2.89 -1.52 -5.16
N THR A 33 -2.12 -0.97 -4.23
CA THR A 33 -1.95 -1.53 -2.88
C THR A 33 -2.93 -0.97 -1.86
N GLN A 34 -3.71 0.05 -2.23
CA GLN A 34 -4.56 0.83 -1.33
C GLN A 34 -3.79 1.36 -0.10
N THR A 35 -2.49 1.58 -0.24
CA THR A 35 -1.59 1.94 0.85
C THR A 35 -0.60 2.99 0.35
N PRO A 36 -0.30 4.06 1.13
CA PRO A 36 0.73 5.02 0.77
C PRO A 36 2.09 4.36 0.59
N LEU A 37 2.80 4.66 -0.51
CA LEU A 37 4.11 4.10 -0.80
C LEU A 37 5.18 4.80 0.02
N LYS A 38 5.01 6.12 0.20
CA LYS A 38 5.77 6.91 1.18
C LYS A 38 4.82 7.29 2.31
N ARG A 39 5.18 6.94 3.54
CA ARG A 39 4.54 7.51 4.71
C ARG A 39 4.95 8.97 4.77
N THR A 40 4.10 9.87 4.29
CA THR A 40 4.31 11.31 4.46
C THR A 40 4.39 11.62 5.96
N ASN A 41 5.28 12.54 6.34
CA ASN A 41 5.44 13.01 7.71
C ASN A 41 4.12 13.64 8.18
N PHE A 42 3.27 12.84 8.81
CA PHE A 42 2.07 13.36 9.44
C PHE A 42 2.51 14.20 10.63
N LYS A 43 2.22 15.51 10.58
CA LYS A 43 2.42 16.37 11.74
C LYS A 43 1.40 15.95 12.78
N LEU A 44 1.88 15.43 13.91
CA LEU A 44 1.04 15.15 15.07
C LEU A 44 0.61 16.49 15.67
N THR A 45 -0.53 17.02 15.21
CA THR A 45 -1.14 18.20 15.82
C THR A 45 -2.10 17.75 16.93
N THR A 46 -2.05 18.44 18.07
CA THR A 46 -2.91 18.12 19.22
C THR A 46 -4.35 18.60 19.01
N ARG A 47 -4.58 19.52 18.06
CA ARG A 47 -5.89 20.07 17.69
C ARG A 47 -5.93 20.31 16.19
N VAL A 48 -7.07 20.03 15.58
CA VAL A 48 -7.36 20.36 14.18
C VAL A 48 -8.04 21.73 14.15
N THR A 49 -7.41 22.73 13.54
CA THR A 49 -8.03 24.06 13.37
C THR A 49 -8.92 24.12 12.13
N GLU A 50 -9.69 25.18 11.97
CA GLU A 50 -10.53 25.36 10.77
C GLU A 50 -9.67 25.54 9.50
N GLU A 51 -8.51 26.18 9.63
CA GLU A 51 -7.49 26.27 8.58
C GLU A 51 -6.94 24.89 8.21
N ASP A 52 -6.69 24.01 9.21
CA ASP A 52 -6.26 22.64 8.96
C ASP A 52 -7.32 21.85 8.18
N VAL A 53 -8.61 22.03 8.49
CA VAL A 53 -9.71 21.38 7.76
C VAL A 53 -9.76 21.86 6.31
N SER A 54 -9.64 23.16 6.08
CA SER A 54 -9.63 23.74 4.72
C SER A 54 -8.45 23.21 3.90
N TYR A 55 -7.25 23.22 4.50
CA TYR A 55 -6.04 22.65 3.90
C TYR A 55 -6.19 21.15 3.58
N MET A 56 -6.75 20.36 4.51
CA MET A 56 -6.99 18.93 4.31
C MET A 56 -7.98 18.67 3.17
N LYS A 57 -9.03 19.49 3.03
CA LYS A 57 -9.99 19.40 1.91
C LYS A 57 -9.31 19.69 0.57
N GLU A 58 -8.53 20.77 0.48
CA GLU A 58 -7.80 21.12 -0.74
C GLU A 58 -6.78 20.03 -1.11
N PHE A 59 -6.05 19.52 -0.11
CA PHE A 59 -5.13 18.40 -0.29
C PHE A 59 -5.85 17.15 -0.79
N ALA A 60 -7.02 16.82 -0.23
CA ALA A 60 -7.82 15.68 -0.65
C ALA A 60 -8.33 15.83 -2.10
N ALA A 61 -8.79 17.02 -2.50
CA ALA A 61 -9.23 17.29 -3.87
C ALA A 61 -8.08 17.12 -4.87
N LYS A 62 -6.91 17.73 -4.59
CA LYS A 62 -5.70 17.56 -5.40
C LYS A 62 -5.28 16.09 -5.51
N ARG A 63 -5.34 15.35 -4.40
CA ARG A 63 -5.05 13.89 -4.40
C ARG A 63 -6.05 13.13 -5.27
N PHE A 64 -7.34 13.46 -5.21
CA PHE A 64 -8.35 12.82 -6.04
C PHE A 64 -8.10 13.05 -7.53
N ASP A 65 -7.76 14.27 -7.94
CA ASP A 65 -7.45 14.58 -9.35
C ASP A 65 -6.26 13.77 -9.87
N MET A 66 -5.21 13.63 -9.05
CA MET A 66 -4.06 12.78 -9.39
C MET A 66 -4.42 11.30 -9.47
N VAL A 67 -5.32 10.81 -8.61
CA VAL A 67 -5.81 9.43 -8.72
C VAL A 67 -6.59 9.25 -10.03
N MET A 68 -7.46 10.19 -10.38
CA MET A 68 -8.24 10.14 -11.61
C MET A 68 -7.37 10.20 -12.86
N SER A 69 -6.29 10.98 -12.86
CA SER A 69 -5.36 11.02 -13.99
C SER A 69 -4.75 9.65 -14.25
N VAL A 70 -4.36 8.91 -13.21
CA VAL A 70 -3.83 7.55 -13.34
C VAL A 70 -4.91 6.55 -13.78
N LEU A 71 -6.10 6.58 -13.16
CA LEU A 71 -7.17 5.63 -13.48
C LEU A 71 -7.64 5.71 -14.94
N LYS A 72 -7.55 6.88 -15.57
CA LYS A 72 -7.90 7.08 -16.99
C LYS A 72 -7.00 6.31 -17.96
N HIS A 73 -5.75 6.05 -17.59
CA HIS A 73 -4.76 5.40 -18.46
C HIS A 73 -4.71 3.88 -18.28
N ILE A 74 -5.21 3.36 -17.17
CA ILE A 74 -5.14 1.95 -16.81
C ILE A 74 -6.09 1.11 -17.68
N PRO A 75 -5.72 -0.13 -18.09
CA PRO A 75 -6.62 -1.03 -18.80
C PRO A 75 -7.93 -1.30 -18.05
N PRO A 76 -9.10 -1.34 -18.73
CA PRO A 76 -10.40 -1.54 -18.07
C PRO A 76 -10.50 -2.82 -17.22
N SER A 77 -9.82 -3.89 -17.63
CA SER A 77 -9.76 -5.14 -16.87
C SER A 77 -9.10 -4.95 -15.49
N LEU A 78 -8.09 -4.10 -15.39
CA LEU A 78 -7.42 -3.79 -14.13
C LEU A 78 -8.28 -2.88 -13.23
N LEU A 79 -9.13 -2.02 -13.80
CA LEU A 79 -10.13 -1.27 -13.02
C LEU A 79 -11.09 -2.21 -12.29
N LEU A 80 -11.52 -3.31 -12.92
CA LEU A 80 -12.36 -4.32 -12.27
C LEU A 80 -11.65 -5.00 -11.10
N VAL A 81 -10.35 -5.30 -11.25
CA VAL A 81 -9.53 -5.82 -10.14
C VAL A 81 -9.50 -4.81 -8.99
N LEU A 82 -9.28 -3.52 -9.26
CA LEU A 82 -9.29 -2.48 -8.22
C LEU A 82 -10.66 -2.37 -7.53
N ARG A 83 -11.76 -2.52 -8.27
CA ARG A 83 -13.11 -2.56 -7.68
C ARG A 83 -13.28 -3.76 -6.75
N ASN A 84 -12.82 -4.94 -7.14
CA ASN A 84 -12.86 -6.12 -6.28
C ASN A 84 -12.01 -5.93 -5.02
N LEU A 85 -10.82 -5.33 -5.13
CA LEU A 85 -9.98 -5.00 -3.98
C LEU A 85 -10.68 -4.03 -3.02
N ASN A 86 -11.40 -3.03 -3.54
CA ASN A 86 -12.21 -2.12 -2.72
C ASN A 86 -13.34 -2.85 -1.96
N THR A 87 -14.02 -3.79 -2.61
CA THR A 87 -15.06 -4.63 -1.97
C THR A 87 -14.48 -5.49 -0.85
N ILE A 88 -13.36 -6.19 -1.12
CA ILE A 88 -12.67 -7.02 -0.12
C ILE A 88 -12.23 -6.16 1.08
N ARG A 89 -11.72 -4.95 0.82
CA ARG A 89 -11.34 -4.00 1.86
C ARG A 89 -12.55 -3.60 2.72
N SER A 90 -13.69 -3.28 2.10
CA SER A 90 -14.92 -2.91 2.82
C SER A 90 -15.40 -4.05 3.73
N ILE A 91 -15.51 -5.27 3.20
CA ILE A 91 -15.93 -6.45 3.97
C ILE A 91 -14.99 -6.68 5.15
N ALA A 92 -13.67 -6.65 4.92
CA ALA A 92 -12.71 -6.85 5.99
C ALA A 92 -12.76 -5.73 7.03
N GLN A 93 -13.06 -4.49 6.64
CA GLN A 93 -13.24 -3.37 7.56
C GLN A 93 -14.48 -3.55 8.44
N GLU A 94 -15.60 -4.01 7.88
CA GLU A 94 -16.82 -4.35 8.64
C GLU A 94 -16.55 -5.42 9.72
N HIS A 95 -15.57 -6.30 9.48
CA HIS A 95 -15.15 -7.36 10.41
C HIS A 95 -13.97 -6.96 11.31
N GLY A 96 -13.58 -5.68 11.36
CA GLY A 96 -12.51 -5.19 12.23
C GLY A 96 -11.09 -5.47 11.73
N ASN A 97 -10.91 -5.63 10.41
CA ASN A 97 -9.63 -5.91 9.74
C ASN A 97 -8.90 -7.16 10.29
N PRO A 98 -9.51 -8.36 10.23
CA PRO A 98 -8.94 -9.58 10.82
C PRO A 98 -7.69 -10.11 10.07
N ILE A 99 -7.41 -9.60 8.88
CA ILE A 99 -6.36 -10.11 7.99
C ILE A 99 -5.46 -9.00 7.43
N ASP A 100 -4.18 -9.32 7.27
CA ASP A 100 -3.21 -8.48 6.55
C ASP A 100 -3.38 -8.67 5.03
N ARG A 101 -4.32 -7.91 4.46
CA ARG A 101 -4.65 -7.99 3.03
C ARG A 101 -3.44 -7.69 2.15
N TYR A 102 -2.57 -6.77 2.55
CA TYR A 102 -1.38 -6.41 1.78
C TYR A 102 -0.44 -7.61 1.64
N GLU A 103 -0.15 -8.32 2.74
CA GLU A 103 0.68 -9.53 2.75
C GLU A 103 0.09 -10.63 1.85
N ILE A 104 -1.22 -10.89 1.98
CA ILE A 104 -1.91 -11.93 1.20
C ILE A 104 -1.86 -11.60 -0.30
N LEU A 105 -2.21 -10.37 -0.68
CA LEU A 105 -2.21 -9.95 -2.08
C LEU A 105 -0.81 -9.97 -2.68
N ALA A 106 0.21 -9.54 -1.93
CA ALA A 106 1.59 -9.58 -2.37
C ALA A 106 2.07 -11.02 -2.66
N ARG A 107 1.72 -11.99 -1.80
CA ARG A 107 2.03 -13.41 -2.04
C ARG A 107 1.25 -13.98 -3.21
N CYS A 108 -0.05 -13.69 -3.31
CA CYS A 108 -0.88 -14.15 -4.43
C CYS A 108 -0.36 -13.63 -5.78
N ALA A 109 -0.02 -12.34 -5.86
CA ALA A 109 0.45 -11.72 -7.10
C ALA A 109 1.86 -12.19 -7.52
N THR A 110 2.70 -12.60 -6.57
CA THR A 110 4.08 -13.04 -6.85
C THR A 110 4.27 -14.54 -6.91
N ARG A 111 3.28 -15.35 -6.49
CA ARG A 111 3.33 -16.82 -6.51
C ARG A 111 3.78 -17.38 -7.86
N ARG A 112 3.19 -16.92 -8.97
CA ARG A 112 3.57 -17.37 -10.32
C ARG A 112 4.94 -16.85 -10.74
N ALA A 113 5.30 -15.61 -10.35
CA ALA A 113 6.61 -15.05 -10.68
C ALA A 113 7.76 -15.87 -10.07
N PHE A 114 7.58 -16.39 -8.86
CA PHE A 114 8.54 -17.28 -8.22
C PHE A 114 8.44 -18.74 -8.72
N ALA A 115 7.27 -19.18 -9.19
CA ALA A 115 7.05 -20.55 -9.67
C ALA A 115 7.40 -20.79 -11.15
N SER A 116 7.51 -19.75 -11.99
CA SER A 116 7.63 -19.89 -13.46
C SER A 116 8.96 -20.46 -13.98
N SER A 117 9.85 -20.90 -13.10
CA SER A 117 11.10 -21.56 -13.49
C SER A 117 10.88 -23.01 -13.89
N HIS A 118 10.98 -23.30 -15.19
CA HIS A 118 10.89 -24.65 -15.76
C HIS A 118 12.11 -25.53 -15.43
N SER A 119 13.27 -24.93 -15.13
CA SER A 119 14.50 -25.64 -14.77
C SER A 119 14.74 -25.63 -13.25
N VAL A 120 15.20 -26.76 -12.70
CA VAL A 120 15.54 -26.91 -11.27
C VAL A 120 16.60 -25.90 -10.85
N LEU A 121 17.60 -25.64 -11.70
CA LEU A 121 18.66 -24.64 -11.46
C LEU A 121 18.08 -23.23 -11.33
N SER A 122 17.15 -22.87 -12.22
CA SER A 122 16.48 -21.56 -12.15
C SER A 122 15.58 -21.42 -10.92
N LYS A 123 15.02 -22.52 -10.39
CA LYS A 123 14.30 -22.50 -9.12
C LYS A 123 15.24 -22.17 -7.96
N ILE A 124 16.40 -22.82 -7.88
CA ILE A 124 17.40 -22.58 -6.83
C ILE A 124 17.89 -21.13 -6.87
N TYR A 125 18.16 -20.60 -8.06
CA TYR A 125 18.57 -19.21 -8.25
C TYR A 125 17.53 -18.19 -7.74
N ASN A 126 16.24 -18.54 -7.80
CA ASN A 126 15.15 -17.66 -7.35
C ASN A 126 14.89 -17.73 -5.84
N ILE A 127 15.42 -18.74 -5.12
CA ILE A 127 15.20 -18.90 -3.67
C ILE A 127 15.69 -17.68 -2.88
N PRO A 128 16.91 -17.15 -3.06
CA PRO A 128 17.37 -15.97 -2.32
C PRO A 128 16.44 -14.76 -2.52
N THR A 129 15.92 -14.58 -3.73
CA THR A 129 14.99 -13.48 -4.04
C THR A 129 13.65 -13.68 -3.33
N MET A 130 13.16 -14.92 -3.27
CA MET A 130 11.93 -15.26 -2.54
C MET A 130 12.09 -15.06 -1.04
N VAL A 131 13.22 -15.48 -0.46
CA VAL A 131 13.55 -15.26 0.96
C VAL A 131 13.65 -13.77 1.26
N TYR A 132 14.35 -13.00 0.43
CA TYR A 132 14.45 -11.55 0.58
C TYR A 132 13.08 -10.86 0.52
N PHE A 133 12.20 -11.32 -0.37
CA PHE A 133 10.82 -10.83 -0.47
C PHE A 133 10.01 -11.09 0.80
N GLU A 134 10.08 -12.29 1.38
CA GLU A 134 9.40 -12.61 2.64
C GLU A 134 9.97 -11.83 3.83
N ILE A 135 11.31 -11.65 3.89
CA ILE A 135 11.95 -10.80 4.91
C ILE A 135 11.44 -9.36 4.81
N LYS A 136 11.26 -8.83 3.60
CA LYS A 136 10.69 -7.48 3.39
C LYS A 136 9.24 -7.38 3.85
N LEU A 137 8.41 -8.39 3.59
CA LEU A 137 7.04 -8.43 4.11
C LEU A 137 7.01 -8.46 5.64
N LEU A 138 7.85 -9.29 6.25
CA LEU A 138 7.97 -9.38 7.71
C LEU A 138 8.43 -8.06 8.32
N LYS A 139 9.44 -7.41 7.74
CA LYS A 139 9.89 -6.08 8.17
C LYS A 139 8.75 -5.07 8.12
N ASN A 140 8.02 -4.99 7.02
CA ASN A 140 6.89 -4.05 6.88
C ASN A 140 5.81 -4.29 7.94
N LYS A 141 5.55 -5.56 8.28
CA LYS A 141 4.61 -5.95 9.34
C LYS A 141 5.09 -5.49 10.72
N ILE A 142 6.37 -5.71 11.03
CA ILE A 142 6.99 -5.24 12.27
C ILE A 142 6.93 -3.72 12.35
N ASP A 143 7.28 -3.00 11.27
CA ASP A 143 7.26 -1.53 11.23
C ASP A 143 5.83 -0.97 11.47
N ARG A 144 4.79 -1.65 10.95
CA ARG A 144 3.39 -1.29 11.26
C ARG A 144 3.02 -1.57 12.71
N TRP A 145 3.44 -2.71 13.25
CA TRP A 145 3.17 -3.08 14.65
C TRP A 145 3.83 -2.11 15.63
N ILE A 146 5.11 -1.76 15.40
CA ILE A 146 5.83 -0.74 16.19
C ILE A 146 5.10 0.61 16.11
N TYR A 147 4.69 1.02 14.91
CA TYR A 147 3.97 2.28 14.72
C TYR A 147 2.61 2.29 15.44
N ALA A 148 1.86 1.18 15.42
CA ALA A 148 0.62 1.05 16.16
C ALA A 148 0.84 1.14 17.68
N ILE A 149 1.88 0.49 18.20
CA ILE A 149 2.25 0.61 19.63
C ILE A 149 2.61 2.06 19.97
N PHE A 150 3.42 2.71 19.13
CA PHE A 150 3.79 4.11 19.31
C PHE A 150 2.56 5.02 19.39
N LEU A 151 1.59 4.85 18.48
CA LEU A 151 0.33 5.62 18.52
C LEU A 151 -0.51 5.34 19.77
N ARG A 152 -0.58 4.08 20.22
CA ARG A 152 -1.28 3.70 21.45
C ARG A 152 -0.66 4.35 22.69
N ILE A 153 0.67 4.41 22.76
CA ILE A 153 1.40 5.10 23.83
C ILE A 153 1.11 6.60 23.79
N LEU A 154 1.17 7.23 22.62
CA LEU A 154 0.86 8.66 22.47
C LEU A 154 -0.58 8.99 22.88
N ARG A 155 -1.53 8.10 22.56
CA ARG A 155 -2.93 8.20 23.00
C ARG A 155 -3.04 8.09 24.52
N ALA A 156 -2.36 7.12 25.14
CA ALA A 156 -2.36 6.96 26.60
C ALA A 156 -1.77 8.19 27.32
N LEU A 157 -0.83 8.89 26.69
CA LEU A 157 -0.25 10.13 27.19
C LEU A 157 -1.10 11.39 26.91
N GLY A 158 -2.28 11.25 26.28
CA GLY A 158 -3.17 12.36 25.94
C GLY A 158 -2.60 13.33 24.90
N ARG A 159 -1.57 12.92 24.15
CA ARG A 159 -0.84 13.78 23.19
C ARG A 159 -1.27 13.60 21.74
N ALA A 160 -2.16 12.65 21.47
CA ALA A 160 -2.74 12.43 20.16
C ALA A 160 -4.27 12.57 20.22
N ALA A 161 -4.85 13.20 19.20
CA ALA A 161 -6.30 13.16 18.95
C ALA A 161 -6.79 11.71 18.75
N ASP A 162 -8.11 11.49 18.66
CA ASP A 162 -8.68 10.15 18.47
C ASP A 162 -8.22 9.55 17.12
N THR A 163 -7.10 8.85 17.15
CA THR A 163 -6.43 8.23 16.00
C THR A 163 -7.06 6.90 15.62
N SER A 164 -8.17 6.51 16.26
CA SER A 164 -8.92 5.29 15.94
C SER A 164 -9.36 5.24 14.46
N ALA A 165 -9.62 6.39 13.84
CA ALA A 165 -9.88 6.49 12.41
C ALA A 165 -8.64 6.15 11.56
N ILE A 166 -7.44 6.55 12.00
CA ILE A 166 -6.16 6.31 11.31
C ILE A 166 -5.72 4.85 11.47
N GLU A 167 -5.88 4.27 12.67
CA GLU A 167 -5.61 2.83 12.88
C GLU A 167 -6.50 1.93 12.01
N LYS A 168 -7.73 2.36 11.70
CA LYS A 168 -8.65 1.63 10.81
C LYS A 168 -8.38 1.80 9.31
N MET A 169 -7.57 2.79 8.93
CA MET A 169 -7.21 3.05 7.52
C MET A 169 -6.07 2.15 7.02
N PHE A 170 -5.33 1.49 7.92
CA PHE A 170 -4.23 0.58 7.62
C PHE A 170 -4.55 -0.86 8.03
#